data_AF-A0A963QIS1-F1
#
_entry.id   AF-A0A963QIS1-F1
#
_cell.length_a   1.000
_cell.length_b   1.000
_cell.length_c   1.000
_cell.angle_alpha   90.00
_cell.angle_beta   90.00
_cell.angle_gamma   90.00
#
_symmetry.space_group_name_H-M   'P 1'
#
loop_
_entity.id
_entity.type
_entity.pdbx_description
1 polymer ?
#
loop_
_entity_poly.entity_id
_entity_poly.type
_entity_poly.pdbx_seq_one_letter_code
_entity_poly.pdbx_strand_id
1 'polypeptide(L)'
;MASQFQPGSRSPTEAARIKAVLGPTNTGKTHLAIERLCAHSSGMIGFPLRLLAREVYDRVRAIKGENQVALITGEERIEPKDARWLLCTAEAMPVGADLAFVALDEAQLSADRERGHIFTDRLLHARGREETMLLGSSALEPMVRKLLPEAEIVSRPRFSTLSHAGARKLSRVPPRSAIVAFSAEQVYALAEMLRRFRGGAAVVMGALSPQTRNAQVELYQSGEVDYLVATDAI
;
A
#
# COMPACT_ATOMS: atom_id res chain seq x y z
N MET A 1 38.01 3.68 -31.84
CA MET A 1 37.77 2.70 -30.76
C MET A 1 36.55 3.14 -29.97
N ALA A 2 35.37 2.64 -30.33
CA ALA A 2 34.14 2.84 -29.58
C ALA A 2 33.63 1.45 -29.18
N SER A 3 33.75 1.12 -27.89
CA SER A 3 33.28 -0.15 -27.35
C SER A 3 31.75 -0.12 -27.27
N GLN A 4 31.10 -0.94 -28.10
CA GLN A 4 29.67 -1.21 -28.00
C GLN A 4 29.42 -1.99 -26.70
N PHE A 5 28.68 -1.37 -25.78
CA PHE A 5 28.15 -2.03 -24.59
C PHE A 5 27.02 -2.96 -25.05
N GLN A 6 27.24 -4.28 -24.97
CA GLN A 6 26.18 -5.27 -25.19
C GLN A 6 25.45 -5.52 -23.88
N PRO A 7 24.11 -5.33 -23.79
CA PRO A 7 23.36 -5.78 -22.64
C PRO A 7 23.36 -7.31 -22.64
N GLY A 8 23.88 -7.92 -21.56
CA GLY A 8 23.96 -9.36 -21.41
C GLY A 8 22.59 -10.02 -21.55
N SER A 9 22.44 -10.92 -22.52
CA SER A 9 21.26 -11.75 -22.70
C SER A 9 21.18 -12.77 -21.55
N ARG A 10 20.22 -12.57 -20.63
CA ARG A 10 19.90 -13.57 -19.61
C ARG A 10 19.29 -14.80 -20.27
N SER A 11 19.72 -15.99 -19.86
CA SER A 11 19.17 -17.27 -20.33
C SER A 11 17.71 -17.44 -19.86
N PRO A 12 16.84 -18.07 -20.65
CA PRO A 12 15.39 -18.15 -20.38
C PRO A 12 15.00 -19.03 -19.19
N THR A 13 15.95 -19.64 -18.48
CA THR A 13 15.68 -20.62 -17.40
C THR A 13 15.89 -20.04 -15.98
N GLU A 14 16.40 -18.82 -15.85
CA GLU A 14 16.56 -18.08 -14.58
C GLU A 14 15.89 -16.69 -14.65
N ALA A 15 14.81 -16.56 -15.43
CA ALA A 15 13.99 -15.35 -15.38
C ALA A 15 13.32 -15.26 -13.99
N ALA A 16 13.61 -14.20 -13.24
CA ALA A 16 12.98 -13.91 -11.96
C ALA A 16 11.46 -14.02 -12.09
N ARG A 17 10.82 -14.78 -11.21
CA ARG A 17 9.39 -15.07 -11.32
C ARG A 17 8.60 -13.80 -11.03
N ILE A 18 7.85 -13.30 -12.01
CA ILE A 18 6.93 -12.18 -11.83
C ILE A 18 5.56 -12.76 -11.47
N LYS A 19 5.04 -12.37 -10.30
CA LYS A 19 3.70 -12.75 -9.83
C LYS A 19 2.85 -11.51 -9.64
N ALA A 20 1.74 -11.42 -10.36
CA ALA A 20 0.72 -10.40 -10.16
C ALA A 20 -0.39 -10.95 -9.25
N VAL A 21 -0.38 -10.57 -7.99
CA VAL A 21 -1.43 -10.91 -7.03
C VAL A 21 -2.52 -9.86 -7.11
N LEU A 22 -3.63 -10.20 -7.76
CA LEU A 22 -4.70 -9.27 -8.08
C LEU A 22 -5.98 -9.59 -7.29
N GLY A 23 -6.64 -8.56 -6.77
CA GLY A 23 -7.89 -8.74 -6.04
C GLY A 23 -8.39 -7.44 -5.41
N PRO A 24 -9.65 -7.39 -4.95
CA PRO A 24 -10.18 -6.22 -4.25
C PRO A 24 -9.40 -5.89 -2.96
N THR A 25 -9.67 -4.75 -2.34
CA THR A 25 -9.15 -4.46 -0.99
C THR A 25 -9.63 -5.53 0.02
N ASN A 26 -8.93 -5.69 1.13
CA ASN A 26 -9.22 -6.70 2.16
C ASN A 26 -9.15 -8.17 1.67
N THR A 27 -8.03 -8.51 1.01
CA THR A 27 -7.73 -9.83 0.43
C THR A 27 -6.39 -10.41 0.90
N GLY A 28 -5.71 -9.73 1.82
CA GLY A 28 -4.44 -10.19 2.39
C GLY A 28 -3.22 -10.06 1.47
N LYS A 29 -3.32 -9.32 0.35
CA LYS A 29 -2.23 -9.11 -0.61
C LYS A 29 -0.96 -8.55 0.03
N THR A 30 -1.07 -7.43 0.73
CA THR A 30 0.08 -6.79 1.40
C THR A 30 0.65 -7.68 2.51
N HIS A 31 -0.20 -8.42 3.22
CA HIS A 31 0.26 -9.40 4.22
C HIS A 31 1.13 -10.50 3.59
N LEU A 32 0.67 -11.09 2.49
CA LEU A 32 1.44 -12.06 1.72
C LEU A 32 2.78 -11.48 1.27
N ALA A 33 2.80 -10.25 0.74
CA ALA A 33 4.05 -9.64 0.30
C ALA A 33 5.05 -9.44 1.45
N ILE A 34 4.58 -9.11 2.66
CA ILE A 34 5.45 -9.00 3.84
C ILE A 34 6.00 -10.36 4.26
N GLU A 35 5.19 -11.42 4.23
CA GLU A 35 5.65 -12.79 4.52
C GLU A 35 6.72 -13.23 3.51
N ARG A 36 6.47 -12.99 2.22
CA ARG A 36 7.44 -13.30 1.15
C ARG A 36 8.71 -12.47 1.31
N LEU A 37 8.62 -11.17 1.54
CA LEU A 37 9.76 -10.30 1.83
C LEU A 37 10.63 -10.87 2.96
N CYS A 38 10.01 -11.26 4.08
CA CYS A 38 10.72 -11.79 5.24
C CYS A 38 11.31 -13.19 5.00
N ALA A 39 10.75 -13.96 4.06
CA ALA A 39 11.25 -15.29 3.70
C ALA A 39 12.49 -15.25 2.78
N HIS A 40 12.76 -14.13 2.11
CA HIS A 40 13.94 -13.98 1.24
C HIS A 40 15.15 -13.41 1.98
N SER A 41 16.34 -13.60 1.40
CA SER A 41 17.63 -13.17 1.95
C SER A 41 17.81 -11.64 1.97
N SER A 42 17.13 -10.94 1.05
CA SER A 42 17.00 -9.49 0.99
C SER A 42 15.76 -9.12 0.16
N GLY A 43 15.24 -7.90 0.32
CA GLY A 43 14.14 -7.46 -0.52
C GLY A 43 13.67 -6.03 -0.31
N MET A 44 12.77 -5.59 -1.18
CA MET A 44 12.19 -4.26 -1.14
C MET A 44 10.69 -4.31 -1.42
N ILE A 45 9.92 -3.43 -0.78
CA ILE A 45 8.54 -3.14 -1.15
C ILE A 45 8.38 -1.64 -1.40
N GLY A 46 7.80 -1.29 -2.54
CA GLY A 46 7.33 0.06 -2.85
C GLY A 46 5.85 0.23 -2.49
N PHE A 47 5.55 1.17 -1.61
CA PHE A 47 4.20 1.50 -1.17
C PHE A 47 3.71 2.83 -1.77
N PRO A 48 2.41 3.01 -1.98
CA PRO A 48 1.86 4.27 -2.47
C PRO A 48 1.83 5.39 -1.44
N LEU A 49 1.84 5.02 -0.16
CA LEU A 49 1.66 5.93 0.96
C LEU A 49 2.78 5.75 1.97
N ARG A 50 3.31 6.88 2.45
CA ARG A 50 4.33 6.92 3.50
C ARG A 50 3.89 6.21 4.78
N LEU A 51 2.64 6.39 5.18
CA LEU A 51 2.10 5.77 6.40
C LEU A 51 2.16 4.24 6.32
N LEU A 52 1.85 3.67 5.16
CA LEU A 52 1.93 2.23 4.95
C LEU A 52 3.38 1.75 4.96
N ALA A 53 4.30 2.48 4.31
CA ALA A 53 5.73 2.18 4.38
C ALA A 53 6.25 2.18 5.83
N ARG A 54 5.80 3.14 6.65
CA ARG A 54 6.17 3.23 8.06
C ARG A 54 5.60 2.09 8.90
N GLU A 55 4.31 1.79 8.76
CA GLU A 55 3.67 0.67 9.46
C GLU A 55 4.38 -0.65 9.18
N VAL A 56 4.68 -0.91 7.91
CA VAL A 56 5.38 -2.14 7.52
C VAL A 56 6.85 -2.12 7.97
N TYR A 57 7.52 -0.97 7.94
CA TYR A 57 8.86 -0.81 8.50
C TYR A 57 8.90 -1.22 9.97
N ASP A 58 8.01 -0.70 10.81
CA ASP A 58 8.00 -1.00 12.25
C ASP A 58 7.73 -2.50 12.49
N ARG A 59 6.84 -3.12 11.70
CA ARG A 59 6.59 -4.57 11.75
C ARG A 59 7.80 -5.41 11.35
N VAL A 60 8.43 -5.11 10.22
CA VAL A 60 9.58 -5.88 9.70
C VAL A 60 10.81 -5.64 10.58
N ARG A 61 11.00 -4.43 11.10
CA ARG A 61 12.02 -4.09 12.11
C ARG A 61 11.88 -4.96 13.35
N ALA A 62 10.66 -5.17 13.86
CA ALA A 62 10.42 -6.03 15.00
C ALA A 62 10.80 -7.50 14.73
N ILE A 63 10.72 -7.96 13.47
CA ILE A 63 11.03 -9.34 13.07
C ILE A 63 12.52 -9.54 12.77
N LYS A 64 13.15 -8.59 12.06
CA LYS A 64 14.52 -8.72 11.50
C LYS A 64 15.59 -7.98 12.30
N GLY A 65 15.20 -7.04 13.16
CA GLY A 65 16.08 -6.16 13.90
C GLY A 65 16.35 -4.83 13.18
N GLU A 66 16.59 -3.78 13.97
CA GLU A 66 16.72 -2.40 13.49
C GLU A 66 17.84 -2.19 12.48
N ASN A 67 19.00 -2.82 12.69
CA ASN A 67 20.16 -2.67 11.80
C ASN A 67 20.01 -3.37 10.44
N GLN A 68 18.90 -4.07 10.21
CA GLN A 68 18.66 -4.86 9.01
C GLN A 68 17.58 -4.28 8.10
N VAL A 69 16.86 -3.25 8.57
CA VAL A 69 15.65 -2.76 7.91
C VAL A 69 15.79 -1.27 7.66
N ALA A 70 15.52 -0.86 6.41
CA ALA A 70 15.52 0.53 6.00
C ALA A 70 14.10 1.05 5.76
N LEU A 71 13.86 2.30 6.11
CA LEU A 71 12.70 3.10 5.71
C LEU A 71 13.18 4.19 4.76
N ILE A 72 12.70 4.19 3.53
CA ILE A 72 13.14 5.15 2.50
C ILE A 72 11.91 5.84 1.91
N THR A 73 11.71 7.09 2.29
CA THR A 73 10.57 7.90 1.82
C THR A 73 11.07 9.26 1.35
N GLY A 74 10.19 10.09 0.79
CA GLY A 74 10.56 11.45 0.37
C GLY A 74 10.96 12.35 1.54
N GLU A 75 10.37 12.16 2.72
CA GLU A 75 10.55 13.03 3.88
C GLU A 75 11.41 12.42 5.00
N GLU A 76 11.48 11.09 5.08
CA GLU A 76 12.21 10.36 6.11
C GLU A 76 13.07 9.26 5.48
N ARG A 77 14.34 9.19 5.89
CA ARG A 77 15.29 8.16 5.45
C ARG A 77 16.05 7.59 6.64
N ILE A 78 15.78 6.32 6.94
CA ILE A 78 16.48 5.50 7.93
C ILE A 78 17.11 4.34 7.16
N GLU A 79 18.43 4.34 7.00
CA GLU A 79 19.11 3.34 6.16
C GLU A 79 20.43 2.88 6.83
N PRO A 80 20.34 1.87 7.71
CA PRO A 80 21.52 1.23 8.28
C PRO A 80 22.42 0.64 7.18
N LYS A 81 23.73 0.58 7.43
CA LYS A 81 24.73 0.08 6.46
C LYS A 81 24.46 -1.37 6.01
N ASP A 82 23.94 -2.20 6.91
CA ASP A 82 23.69 -3.63 6.69
C ASP A 82 22.22 -3.92 6.36
N ALA A 83 21.45 -2.91 5.96
CA ALA A 83 20.04 -3.07 5.65
C ALA A 83 19.83 -4.00 4.44
N ARG A 84 19.05 -5.06 4.65
CA ARG A 84 18.69 -6.04 3.61
C ARG A 84 17.21 -5.98 3.22
N TRP A 85 16.38 -5.38 4.06
CA TRP A 85 14.94 -5.20 3.80
C TRP A 85 14.60 -3.72 3.73
N LEU A 86 14.14 -3.27 2.57
CA LEU A 86 13.90 -1.86 2.27
C LEU A 86 12.40 -1.61 2.13
N LEU A 87 11.85 -0.77 3.00
CA LEU A 87 10.44 -0.38 2.96
C LEU A 87 10.39 1.06 2.43
N CYS A 88 9.86 1.21 1.22
CA CYS A 88 9.99 2.44 0.47
C CYS A 88 8.63 2.99 0.07
N THR A 89 8.50 4.31 -0.11
CA THR A 89 7.49 4.78 -1.06
C THR A 89 7.90 4.37 -2.47
N ALA A 90 6.94 4.15 -3.38
CA ALA A 90 7.23 3.73 -4.75
C ALA A 90 8.19 4.69 -5.47
N GLU A 91 8.07 5.98 -5.19
CA GLU A 91 8.95 7.06 -5.64
C GLU A 91 10.40 6.90 -5.17
N ALA A 92 10.57 6.46 -3.93
CA ALA A 92 11.85 6.42 -3.25
C ALA A 92 12.56 5.06 -3.36
N MET A 93 11.96 4.09 -4.06
CA MET A 93 12.58 2.80 -4.35
C MET A 93 13.94 2.98 -5.02
N PRO A 94 15.05 2.48 -4.42
CA PRO A 94 16.35 2.51 -5.07
C PRO A 94 16.36 1.75 -6.40
N VAL A 95 16.85 2.42 -7.45
CA VAL A 95 16.97 1.84 -8.79
C VAL A 95 18.25 1.00 -8.85
N GLY A 96 18.17 -0.18 -9.47
CA GLY A 96 19.32 -1.06 -9.65
C GLY A 96 19.78 -1.81 -8.39
N ALA A 97 18.98 -1.78 -7.31
CA ALA A 97 19.26 -2.56 -6.12
C ALA A 97 19.20 -4.05 -6.43
N ASP A 98 20.29 -4.76 -6.15
CA ASP A 98 20.38 -6.20 -6.35
C ASP A 98 19.80 -6.94 -5.14
N LEU A 99 18.49 -7.20 -5.18
CA LEU A 99 17.73 -7.78 -4.07
C LEU A 99 17.04 -9.09 -4.48
N ALA A 100 16.89 -10.04 -3.56
CA ALA A 100 16.24 -11.31 -3.86
C ALA A 100 14.73 -11.15 -4.16
N PHE A 101 14.04 -10.31 -3.40
CA PHE A 101 12.61 -10.05 -3.53
C PHE A 101 12.31 -8.57 -3.82
N VAL A 102 11.42 -8.29 -4.77
CA VAL A 102 10.89 -6.93 -4.99
C VAL A 102 9.37 -6.98 -5.09
N ALA A 103 8.67 -6.09 -4.40
CA ALA A 103 7.24 -5.89 -4.58
C ALA A 103 6.85 -4.44 -4.84
N LEU A 104 5.77 -4.27 -5.60
CA LEU A 104 5.09 -3.00 -5.83
C LEU A 104 3.64 -3.13 -5.36
N ASP A 105 3.26 -2.34 -4.37
CA ASP A 105 1.88 -2.29 -3.86
C ASP A 105 1.03 -1.25 -4.61
N GLU A 106 -0.27 -1.49 -4.65
CA GLU A 106 -1.27 -0.71 -5.38
C GLU A 106 -0.86 -0.38 -6.83
N ALA A 107 -0.36 -1.38 -7.56
CA ALA A 107 0.18 -1.24 -8.91
C ALA A 107 -0.82 -0.65 -9.94
N GLN A 108 -2.13 -0.64 -9.65
CA GLN A 108 -3.12 0.07 -10.48
C GLN A 108 -2.94 1.58 -10.50
N LEU A 109 -2.17 2.15 -9.57
CA LEU A 109 -1.79 3.56 -9.60
C LEU A 109 -0.89 3.90 -10.79
N SER A 110 -0.42 2.91 -11.57
CA SER A 110 0.16 3.14 -12.89
C SER A 110 -0.76 3.91 -13.84
N ALA A 111 -2.09 3.83 -13.64
CA ALA A 111 -3.08 4.56 -14.41
C ALA A 111 -3.34 5.99 -13.91
N ASP A 112 -2.70 6.42 -12.81
CA ASP A 112 -2.83 7.78 -12.29
C ASP A 112 -2.17 8.81 -13.22
N ARG A 113 -2.85 9.93 -13.47
CA ARG A 113 -2.38 10.94 -14.45
C ARG A 113 -1.18 11.74 -13.99
N GLU A 114 -1.02 11.94 -12.68
CA GLU A 114 0.03 12.80 -12.13
C GLU A 114 1.25 11.96 -11.74
N ARG A 115 1.04 10.86 -11.01
CA ARG A 115 2.09 10.03 -10.42
C ARG A 115 2.23 8.64 -11.05
N GLY A 116 1.34 8.26 -11.97
CA GLY A 116 1.33 6.91 -12.53
C GLY A 116 2.56 6.55 -13.37
N HIS A 117 3.30 7.55 -13.88
CA HIS A 117 4.55 7.32 -14.60
C HIS A 117 5.60 6.60 -13.75
N ILE A 118 5.67 6.90 -12.45
CA ILE A 118 6.59 6.25 -11.51
C ILE A 118 6.17 4.80 -11.29
N PHE A 119 4.89 4.56 -11.02
CA PHE A 119 4.36 3.20 -10.86
C PHE A 119 4.52 2.36 -12.13
N THR A 120 4.35 2.97 -13.31
CA THR A 120 4.55 2.31 -14.60
C THR A 120 6.00 1.89 -14.78
N ASP A 121 6.95 2.78 -14.48
CA ASP A 121 8.38 2.44 -14.52
C ASP A 121 8.71 1.28 -13.56
N ARG A 122 8.24 1.35 -12.31
CA ARG A 122 8.48 0.29 -11.33
C ARG A 122 7.84 -1.04 -11.75
N LEU A 123 6.61 -1.01 -12.28
CA LEU A 123 5.93 -2.18 -12.82
C LEU A 123 6.76 -2.85 -13.92
N LEU A 124 7.34 -2.06 -14.83
CA LEU A 124 8.10 -2.58 -15.98
C LEU A 124 9.53 -2.99 -15.64
N HIS A 125 10.19 -2.33 -14.69
CA HIS A 125 11.64 -2.43 -14.53
C HIS A 125 12.11 -2.89 -13.15
N ALA A 126 11.32 -2.73 -12.09
CA ALA A 126 11.72 -3.17 -10.76
C ALA A 126 11.66 -4.71 -10.67
N ARG A 127 12.81 -5.36 -10.51
CA ARG A 127 12.91 -6.83 -10.51
C ARG A 127 13.76 -7.31 -9.34
N GLY A 128 13.25 -8.29 -8.60
CA GLY A 128 14.05 -9.10 -7.68
C GLY A 128 14.81 -10.18 -8.46
N ARG A 129 15.91 -10.70 -7.90
CA ARG A 129 16.63 -11.84 -8.49
C ARG A 129 15.79 -13.11 -8.48
N GLU A 130 15.04 -13.34 -7.42
CA GLU A 130 14.32 -14.61 -7.18
C GLU A 130 12.82 -14.44 -7.43
N GLU A 131 12.21 -13.38 -6.87
CA GLU A 131 10.77 -13.13 -6.98
C GLU A 131 10.47 -11.63 -7.14
N THR A 132 9.56 -11.33 -8.06
CA THR A 132 8.94 -10.01 -8.22
C THR A 132 7.44 -10.13 -8.00
N MET A 133 6.87 -9.31 -7.12
CA MET A 133 5.45 -9.38 -6.78
C MET A 133 4.74 -8.04 -7.05
N LEU A 134 3.77 -8.05 -7.95
CA LEU A 134 2.90 -6.91 -8.23
C LEU A 134 1.58 -7.12 -7.49
N LEU A 135 1.24 -6.22 -6.58
CA LEU A 135 -0.02 -6.26 -5.84
C LEU A 135 -0.94 -5.19 -6.40
N GLY A 136 -2.20 -5.53 -6.63
CA GLY A 136 -3.14 -4.51 -7.08
C GLY A 136 -4.57 -4.99 -7.22
N SER A 137 -5.41 -4.12 -7.78
CA SER A 137 -6.79 -4.43 -8.10
C SER A 137 -6.91 -5.37 -9.29
N SER A 138 -8.03 -6.11 -9.38
CA SER A 138 -8.33 -6.96 -10.54
C SER A 138 -8.47 -6.18 -11.84
N ALA A 139 -8.76 -4.88 -11.77
CA ALA A 139 -8.86 -4.02 -12.96
C ALA A 139 -7.50 -3.86 -13.68
N LEU A 140 -6.38 -4.12 -13.00
CA LEU A 140 -5.04 -4.07 -13.58
C LEU A 140 -4.74 -5.28 -14.49
N GLU A 141 -5.52 -6.37 -14.40
CA GLU A 141 -5.21 -7.62 -15.08
C GLU A 141 -4.98 -7.49 -16.60
N PRO A 142 -5.84 -6.78 -17.38
CA PRO A 142 -5.63 -6.65 -18.82
C PRO A 142 -4.32 -5.94 -19.16
N MET A 143 -3.92 -4.97 -18.34
CA MET A 143 -2.67 -4.24 -18.51
C MET A 143 -1.46 -5.13 -18.23
N VAL A 144 -1.49 -5.90 -17.13
CA VAL A 144 -0.43 -6.86 -16.80
C VAL A 144 -0.26 -7.88 -17.93
N ARG A 145 -1.36 -8.46 -18.43
CA ARG A 145 -1.29 -9.43 -19.55
C ARG A 145 -0.66 -8.84 -20.81
N LYS A 146 -0.88 -7.54 -21.06
CA LYS A 146 -0.36 -6.86 -22.25
C LYS A 146 1.11 -6.45 -22.09
N LEU A 147 1.50 -5.96 -20.92
CA LEU A 147 2.83 -5.39 -20.69
C LEU A 147 3.84 -6.42 -20.16
N LEU A 148 3.37 -7.43 -19.43
CA LEU A 148 4.16 -8.46 -18.76
C LEU A 148 3.53 -9.84 -19.04
N PRO A 149 3.55 -10.32 -20.31
CA PRO A 149 2.91 -11.58 -20.70
C PRO A 149 3.46 -12.81 -19.95
N GLU A 150 4.67 -12.72 -19.41
CA GLU A 150 5.33 -13.76 -18.61
C GLU A 150 4.86 -13.80 -17.14
N ALA A 151 4.10 -12.81 -16.67
CA ALA A 151 3.68 -12.72 -15.27
C ALA A 151 2.62 -13.77 -14.92
N GLU A 152 2.85 -14.52 -13.83
CA GLU A 152 1.85 -15.40 -13.23
C GLU A 152 0.78 -14.54 -12.52
N ILE A 153 -0.47 -14.62 -12.98
CA ILE A 153 -1.58 -13.89 -12.36
C ILE A 153 -2.27 -14.78 -11.33
N VAL A 154 -2.31 -14.33 -10.08
CA VAL A 154 -2.99 -14.98 -8.96
C VAL A 154 -4.13 -14.11 -8.48
N SER A 155 -5.36 -14.57 -8.64
CA SER A 155 -6.54 -13.87 -8.14
C SER A 155 -6.81 -14.22 -6.67
N ARG A 156 -7.16 -13.23 -5.84
CA ARG A 156 -7.59 -13.46 -4.44
C ARG A 156 -8.99 -12.90 -4.18
N PRO A 157 -9.96 -13.74 -3.74
CA PRO A 157 -11.30 -13.28 -3.38
C PRO A 157 -11.30 -12.50 -2.06
N ARG A 158 -12.24 -11.56 -1.90
CA ARG A 158 -12.41 -10.75 -0.69
C ARG A 158 -12.73 -11.67 0.51
N PHE A 159 -12.12 -11.40 1.67
CA PHE A 159 -12.38 -12.19 2.88
C PHE A 159 -13.80 -12.01 3.43
N SER A 160 -14.42 -10.87 3.15
CA SER A 160 -15.73 -10.48 3.67
C SER A 160 -16.72 -10.20 2.54
N THR A 161 -17.99 -10.55 2.73
CA THR A 161 -19.09 -10.14 1.86
C THR A 161 -19.29 -8.63 1.95
N LEU A 162 -19.37 -7.95 0.80
CA LEU A 162 -19.78 -6.55 0.69
C LEU A 162 -21.22 -6.49 0.20
N SER A 163 -22.10 -5.80 0.92
CA SER A 163 -23.50 -5.61 0.53
C SER A 163 -23.87 -4.12 0.50
N HIS A 164 -24.71 -3.74 -0.45
CA HIS A 164 -25.25 -2.39 -0.55
C HIS A 164 -26.54 -2.29 0.26
N ALA A 165 -26.55 -1.40 1.26
CA ALA A 165 -27.68 -1.25 2.19
C ALA A 165 -28.75 -0.23 1.73
N GLY A 166 -28.59 0.37 0.53
CA GLY A 166 -29.47 1.43 0.02
C GLY A 166 -29.26 2.79 0.68
N ALA A 167 -30.00 3.79 0.20
CA ALA A 167 -30.01 5.11 0.80
C ALA A 167 -30.64 5.05 2.21
N ARG A 168 -29.93 5.58 3.21
CA ARG A 168 -30.41 5.66 4.60
C ARG A 168 -30.21 7.07 5.15
N LYS A 169 -31.16 7.51 5.98
CA LYS A 169 -30.98 8.72 6.79
C LYS A 169 -29.84 8.50 7.77
N LEU A 170 -29.05 9.55 8.04
CA LEU A 170 -27.93 9.50 8.98
C LEU A 170 -28.36 8.99 10.37
N SER A 171 -29.56 9.36 10.81
CA SER A 171 -30.14 8.91 12.09
C SER A 171 -30.37 7.40 12.18
N ARG A 172 -30.34 6.66 11.06
CA ARG A 172 -30.51 5.19 11.01
C ARG A 172 -29.21 4.44 10.82
N VAL A 173 -28.07 5.14 10.84
CA VAL A 173 -26.75 4.53 10.72
C VAL A 173 -26.41 3.84 12.06
N PRO A 174 -26.08 2.54 12.05
CA PRO A 174 -25.79 1.81 13.28
C PRO A 174 -24.51 2.32 13.95
N PRO A 175 -24.33 2.09 15.27
CA PRO A 175 -23.03 2.27 15.92
C PRO A 175 -21.93 1.50 15.17
N ARG A 176 -20.67 1.92 15.34
CA ARG A 176 -19.51 1.37 14.63
C ARG A 176 -19.55 1.61 13.11
N SER A 177 -20.03 2.77 12.70
CA SER A 177 -20.07 3.17 11.29
C SER A 177 -19.06 4.26 10.96
N ALA A 178 -18.42 4.12 9.80
CA ALA A 178 -17.64 5.17 9.17
C ALA A 178 -18.50 5.91 8.13
N ILE A 179 -18.50 7.23 8.17
CA ILE A 179 -19.26 8.11 7.29
C ILE A 179 -18.25 8.95 6.51
N VAL A 180 -18.25 8.80 5.19
CA VAL A 180 -17.32 9.49 4.30
C VAL A 180 -18.01 10.68 3.64
N ALA A 181 -17.37 11.85 3.69
CA ALA A 181 -17.79 13.07 2.99
C ALA A 181 -16.61 13.69 2.24
N PHE A 182 -16.89 14.41 1.15
CA PHE A 182 -15.84 14.86 0.22
C PHE A 182 -15.41 16.31 0.42
N SER A 183 -15.84 16.96 1.51
CA SER A 183 -15.34 18.28 1.91
C SER A 183 -15.14 18.37 3.42
N ALA A 184 -14.14 19.15 3.85
CA ALA A 184 -13.86 19.37 5.27
C ALA A 184 -15.07 19.98 6.00
N GLU A 185 -15.78 20.90 5.34
CA GLU A 185 -17.01 21.50 5.87
C GLU A 185 -18.08 20.45 6.17
N GLN A 186 -18.33 19.52 5.23
CA GLN A 186 -19.30 18.44 5.42
C GLN A 186 -18.86 17.48 6.52
N VAL A 187 -17.57 17.14 6.59
CA VAL A 187 -17.03 16.28 7.65
C VAL A 187 -17.31 16.90 9.03
N TYR A 188 -17.00 18.17 9.23
CA TYR A 188 -17.25 18.84 10.50
C TYR A 188 -18.75 18.96 10.80
N ALA A 189 -19.58 19.31 9.82
CA ALA A 189 -21.03 19.41 10.01
C ALA A 189 -21.66 18.07 10.43
N LEU A 190 -21.26 16.97 9.77
CA LEU A 190 -21.72 15.62 10.10
C LEU A 190 -21.21 15.18 11.48
N ALA A 191 -19.95 15.45 11.81
CA ALA A 191 -19.38 15.12 13.10
C ALA A 191 -20.09 15.87 14.25
N GLU A 192 -20.36 17.16 14.09
CA GLU A 192 -21.13 17.96 15.06
C GLU A 192 -22.56 17.42 15.23
N MET A 193 -23.22 17.06 14.12
CA MET A 193 -24.55 16.44 14.19
C MET A 193 -24.51 15.13 14.98
N LEU A 194 -23.54 14.25 14.72
CA LEU A 194 -23.39 12.99 15.46
C LEU A 194 -23.04 13.21 16.93
N ARG A 195 -22.15 14.17 17.25
CA ARG A 195 -21.83 14.52 18.65
C ARG A 195 -23.08 14.93 19.42
N ARG A 196 -23.96 15.74 18.81
CA ARG A 196 -25.22 16.20 19.44
C ARG A 196 -26.24 15.08 19.66
N PHE A 197 -26.40 14.18 18.68
CA PHE A 197 -27.47 13.16 18.73
C PHE A 197 -27.02 11.79 19.22
N ARG A 198 -25.72 11.50 19.23
CA ARG A 198 -25.15 10.16 19.47
C ARG A 198 -23.98 10.16 20.47
N GLY A 199 -23.63 11.30 21.07
CA GLY A 199 -22.66 11.39 22.17
C GLY A 199 -21.19 11.46 21.76
N GLY A 200 -20.83 11.19 20.50
CA GLY A 200 -19.44 11.32 20.06
C GLY A 200 -19.20 10.91 18.60
N ALA A 201 -18.17 11.51 17.99
CA ALA A 201 -17.67 11.12 16.67
C ALA A 201 -16.18 11.47 16.53
N ALA A 202 -15.38 10.50 16.07
CA ALA A 202 -14.00 10.74 15.63
C ALA A 202 -13.99 11.42 14.26
N VAL A 203 -13.01 12.28 14.01
CA VAL A 203 -12.83 12.98 12.73
C VAL A 203 -11.49 12.65 12.12
N VAL A 204 -11.48 12.13 10.89
CA VAL A 204 -10.25 11.81 10.15
C VAL A 204 -10.24 12.48 8.79
N MET A 205 -9.30 13.39 8.57
CA MET A 205 -9.15 14.06 7.27
C MET A 205 -7.69 14.09 6.85
N GLY A 206 -7.46 14.19 5.53
CA GLY A 206 -6.11 14.26 4.96
C GLY A 206 -5.24 15.36 5.56
N ALA A 207 -5.84 16.51 5.90
CA ALA A 207 -5.16 17.68 6.45
C ALA A 207 -4.74 17.55 7.94
N LEU A 208 -5.21 16.53 8.66
CA LEU A 208 -4.83 16.34 10.07
C LEU A 208 -3.38 15.85 10.17
N SER A 209 -2.68 16.33 11.21
CA SER A 209 -1.36 15.80 11.56
C SER A 209 -1.43 14.29 11.81
N PRO A 210 -0.35 13.52 11.54
CA PRO A 210 -0.34 12.07 11.81
C PRO A 210 -0.70 11.73 13.27
N GLN A 211 -0.20 12.51 14.23
CA GLN A 211 -0.49 12.31 15.65
C GLN A 211 -1.98 12.51 15.95
N THR A 212 -2.58 13.60 15.45
CA THR A 212 -4.02 13.88 15.63
C THR A 212 -4.87 12.81 14.96
N ARG A 213 -4.51 12.39 13.74
CA ARG A 213 -5.22 11.33 13.02
C ARG A 213 -5.21 10.03 13.82
N ASN A 214 -4.05 9.59 14.30
CA ASN A 214 -3.93 8.35 15.06
C ASN A 214 -4.72 8.42 16.37
N ALA A 215 -4.69 9.54 17.08
CA ALA A 215 -5.51 9.73 18.29
C ALA A 215 -7.02 9.66 17.99
N GLN A 216 -7.49 10.24 16.88
CA GLN A 216 -8.90 10.15 16.47
C GLN A 216 -9.30 8.73 16.08
N VAL A 217 -8.43 8.00 15.37
CA VAL A 217 -8.64 6.59 15.05
C VAL A 217 -8.69 5.74 16.31
N GLU A 218 -7.82 6.01 17.30
CA GLU A 218 -7.79 5.30 18.58
C GLU A 218 -9.08 5.48 19.38
N LEU A 219 -9.65 6.70 19.44
CA LEU A 219 -10.94 6.94 20.08
C LEU A 219 -12.05 6.06 19.49
N TYR A 220 -12.03 5.89 18.16
CA TYR A 220 -12.98 5.01 17.48
C TYR A 220 -12.65 3.53 17.71
N GLN A 221 -11.38 3.12 17.64
CA GLN A 221 -10.99 1.71 17.81
C GLN A 221 -11.24 1.19 19.22
N SER A 222 -10.92 1.99 20.24
CA SER A 222 -11.15 1.70 21.67
C SER A 222 -12.63 1.66 22.07
N GLY A 223 -13.50 2.28 21.27
CA GLY A 223 -14.94 2.37 21.56
C GLY A 223 -15.32 3.56 22.44
N GLU A 224 -14.40 4.49 22.71
CA GLU A 224 -14.74 5.78 23.33
C GLU A 224 -15.75 6.57 22.48
N VAL A 225 -15.71 6.41 21.15
CA VAL A 225 -16.74 6.89 20.23
C VAL A 225 -17.20 5.82 19.24
N ASP A 226 -18.49 5.85 18.92
CA ASP A 226 -19.13 4.86 18.04
C ASP A 226 -19.09 5.21 16.55
N TYR A 227 -18.76 6.46 16.21
CA TYR A 227 -18.84 6.95 14.84
C TYR A 227 -17.52 7.55 14.39
N LEU A 228 -17.15 7.28 13.15
CA LEU A 228 -16.02 7.90 12.47
C LEU A 228 -16.56 8.73 11.30
N VAL A 229 -16.19 10.00 11.22
CA VAL A 229 -16.48 10.84 10.05
C VAL A 229 -15.16 11.19 9.38
N ALA A 230 -15.06 10.92 8.09
CA ALA A 230 -13.81 11.08 7.37
C ALA A 230 -13.97 11.63 5.97
N THR A 231 -12.86 12.10 5.40
CA THR A 231 -12.74 12.21 3.93
C THR A 231 -12.39 10.85 3.32
N ASP A 232 -12.17 10.82 2.02
CA ASP A 232 -11.56 9.72 1.25
C ASP A 232 -10.11 9.37 1.68
N ALA A 233 -9.65 9.89 2.82
CA ALA A 233 -8.34 9.61 3.38
C ALA A 233 -8.27 8.30 4.21
N ILE A 234 -9.39 7.56 4.32
CA ILE A 234 -9.49 6.26 5.03
C ILE A 234 -9.80 5.10 4.07
#